data_AF-A0A962Q308-F1
#
_entry.id   AF-A0A962Q308-F1
#
_cell.length_a   1.000
_cell.length_b   1.000
_cell.length_c   1.000
_cell.angle_alpha   90.00
_cell.angle_beta   90.00
_cell.angle_gamma   90.00
#
_symmetry.space_group_name_H-M   'P 1'
#
loop_
_entity.id
_entity.type
_entity.pdbx_description
1 polymer ?
#
loop_
_entity_poly.entity_id
_entity_poly.type
_entity_poly.pdbx_seq_one_letter_code
_entity_poly.pdbx_strand_id
1 'polypeptide(L)'
;MRAFVTFWIATAIWICFNPPGGFMFVTLCTILIPLMSFTPVTPKLLFMLLTLGFLFALPAYVLLLPQLTHWLELAAFLFGYAFIGFYVFQGPVSIFFLLGLFTLGIQNTMSYHVDAILLSILMFYMVCATLIVAMYFPFSSRPARVYESLRRRFFRLCARWLKRSARPQRMASWVPRNFLLGGAALLGKMEAWGPRVDATAFADDGARQVAALNSCCELLYAQLQVLAVRCREFSDNDLITAAKRRGGVKTIAHLCDSLARCGPVASVPEGQGRFTDIEERLDELLGDDYLDRYDPHELAQFYVYLNLQASIYLALLDCAAAQQAIDWQRMGETRF
;
A
#
# COMPACT_ATOMS: atom_id res chain seq x y z
N MET A 1 9.51 2.16 -4.59
CA MET A 1 9.61 1.79 -3.15
C MET A 1 10.59 0.66 -2.89
N ARG A 2 10.55 -0.46 -3.64
CA ARG A 2 11.49 -1.59 -3.42
C ARG A 2 12.95 -1.17 -3.46
N ALA A 3 13.41 -0.55 -4.55
CA ALA A 3 14.78 -0.05 -4.69
C ALA A 3 15.26 0.80 -3.49
N PHE A 4 14.40 1.71 -3.00
CA PHE A 4 14.69 2.56 -1.85
C PHE A 4 14.88 1.75 -0.56
N VAL A 5 14.02 0.76 -0.29
CA VAL A 5 14.14 -0.07 0.92
C VAL A 5 15.41 -0.94 0.87
N THR A 6 15.67 -1.57 -0.27
CA THR A 6 16.92 -2.33 -0.49
C THR A 6 18.16 -1.48 -0.30
N PHE A 7 18.17 -0.24 -0.80
CA PHE A 7 19.29 0.67 -0.62
C PHE A 7 19.58 0.92 0.86
N TRP A 8 18.54 1.21 1.66
CA TRP A 8 18.70 1.43 3.10
C TRP A 8 19.08 0.17 3.87
N ILE A 9 18.55 -1.00 3.50
CA ILE A 9 18.95 -2.29 4.07
C ILE A 9 20.43 -2.57 3.76
N ALA A 10 20.84 -2.44 2.50
CA ALA A 10 22.23 -2.65 2.09
C ALA A 10 23.18 -1.66 2.78
N THR A 11 22.77 -0.40 2.92
CA THR A 11 23.53 0.64 3.63
C THR A 11 23.66 0.30 5.12
N ALA A 12 22.59 -0.18 5.76
CA ALA A 12 22.65 -0.62 7.16
C ALA A 12 23.59 -1.82 7.36
N ILE A 13 23.55 -2.82 6.45
CA ILE A 13 24.47 -3.96 6.46
C ILE A 13 25.92 -3.47 6.30
N TRP A 14 26.15 -2.51 5.41
CA TRP A 14 27.48 -1.93 5.22
C TRP A 14 28.02 -1.22 6.47
N ILE A 15 27.20 -0.40 7.13
CA ILE A 15 27.61 0.31 8.35
C ILE A 15 27.84 -0.64 9.52
N CYS A 16 27.01 -1.67 9.70
CA CYS A 16 27.08 -2.55 10.87
C CYS A 16 28.10 -3.69 10.74
N PHE A 17 28.24 -4.28 9.55
CA PHE A 17 29.01 -5.51 9.35
C PHE A 17 30.16 -5.36 8.34
N ASN A 18 30.19 -4.28 7.55
CA ASN A 18 31.17 -4.03 6.49
C ASN A 18 31.41 -5.27 5.58
N PRO A 19 30.45 -5.60 4.70
CA PRO A 19 30.54 -6.77 3.84
C PRO A 19 31.75 -6.68 2.90
N PRO A 20 32.24 -7.83 2.40
CA PRO A 20 33.29 -7.84 1.40
C PRO A 20 32.89 -6.97 0.20
N GLY A 21 33.83 -6.14 -0.27
CA GLY A 21 33.58 -5.12 -1.30
C GLY A 21 33.08 -3.77 -0.78
N GLY A 22 32.77 -3.64 0.51
CA GLY A 22 32.44 -2.36 1.16
C GLY A 22 31.28 -1.64 0.47
N PHE A 23 31.51 -0.43 -0.02
CA PHE A 23 30.47 0.36 -0.70
C PHE A 23 30.02 -0.26 -2.03
N MET A 24 30.86 -1.06 -2.70
CA MET A 24 30.49 -1.74 -3.95
C MET A 24 29.34 -2.73 -3.78
N PHE A 25 29.18 -3.30 -2.58
CA PHE A 25 28.02 -4.11 -2.25
C PHE A 25 26.72 -3.30 -2.34
N VAL A 26 26.72 -2.06 -1.84
CA VAL A 26 25.54 -1.17 -1.84
C VAL A 26 25.22 -0.72 -3.27
N THR A 27 26.23 -0.36 -4.06
CA THR A 27 26.03 0.05 -5.46
C THR A 27 25.48 -1.09 -6.31
N LEU A 28 26.03 -2.30 -6.18
CA LEU A 28 25.55 -3.48 -6.89
C LEU A 28 24.11 -3.82 -6.49
N CYS A 29 23.79 -3.84 -5.20
CA CYS A 29 22.41 -4.02 -4.75
C CYS A 29 21.48 -3.04 -5.47
N THR A 30 21.82 -1.74 -5.42
CA THR A 30 21.02 -0.64 -5.97
C THR A 30 20.79 -0.74 -7.48
N ILE A 31 21.80 -1.17 -8.24
CA ILE A 31 21.72 -1.32 -9.71
C ILE A 31 20.94 -2.58 -10.10
N LEU A 32 21.10 -3.68 -9.35
CA LEU A 32 20.44 -4.94 -9.67
C LEU A 32 18.92 -4.96 -9.34
N ILE A 33 18.43 -4.13 -8.41
CA ILE A 33 16.98 -4.11 -8.08
C ILE A 33 16.12 -3.62 -9.24
N PRO A 34 16.41 -2.48 -9.90
CA PRO A 34 15.67 -2.08 -11.10
C PRO A 34 15.73 -3.15 -12.18
N LEU A 35 16.91 -3.74 -12.42
CA LEU A 35 17.08 -4.79 -13.43
C LEU A 35 16.16 -6.00 -13.15
N MET A 36 16.11 -6.47 -11.90
CA MET A 36 15.19 -7.53 -11.44
C MET A 36 13.71 -7.11 -11.51
N SER A 37 13.40 -5.82 -11.45
CA SER A 37 12.03 -5.31 -11.49
C SER A 37 11.51 -5.14 -12.91
N PHE A 38 12.39 -4.92 -13.89
CA PHE A 38 12.04 -4.73 -15.30
C PHE A 38 12.25 -5.99 -16.16
N THR A 39 12.94 -7.00 -15.64
CA THR A 39 13.15 -8.29 -16.31
C THR A 39 12.48 -9.42 -15.52
N PRO A 40 12.05 -10.51 -16.16
CA PRO A 40 11.46 -11.67 -15.47
C PRO A 40 12.51 -12.50 -14.69
N VAL A 41 13.69 -11.95 -14.43
CA VAL A 41 14.77 -12.63 -13.71
C VAL A 41 14.41 -12.69 -12.22
N THR A 42 14.12 -13.89 -11.73
CA THR A 42 13.93 -14.09 -10.29
C THR A 42 15.27 -14.11 -9.57
N PRO A 43 15.36 -13.70 -8.29
CA PRO A 43 16.61 -13.77 -7.52
C PRO A 43 17.20 -15.19 -7.42
N LYS A 44 16.35 -16.22 -7.47
CA LYS A 44 16.77 -17.63 -7.54
C LYS A 44 17.49 -17.95 -8.85
N LEU A 45 16.98 -17.42 -9.97
CA LEU A 45 17.61 -17.55 -11.28
C LEU A 45 18.95 -16.81 -11.29
N LEU A 46 19.01 -15.57 -10.78
CA LEU A 46 20.27 -14.84 -10.64
C LEU A 46 21.31 -15.63 -9.83
N PHE A 47 20.91 -16.21 -8.69
CA PHE A 47 21.80 -17.02 -7.85
C PHE A 47 22.35 -18.24 -8.61
N MET A 48 21.50 -18.95 -9.38
CA MET A 48 21.92 -20.08 -10.20
C MET A 48 22.91 -19.63 -11.30
N LEU A 49 22.60 -18.54 -12.00
CA LEU A 49 23.44 -18.03 -13.10
C LEU A 49 24.80 -17.55 -12.61
N LEU A 50 24.83 -16.88 -11.46
CA LEU A 50 26.06 -16.44 -10.81
C LEU A 50 26.92 -17.64 -10.37
N THR A 51 26.29 -18.67 -9.80
CA THR A 51 26.98 -19.90 -9.40
C THR A 51 27.58 -20.62 -10.60
N LEU A 52 26.87 -20.65 -11.74
CA LEU A 52 27.41 -21.17 -12.99
C LEU A 52 28.67 -20.40 -13.42
N GLY A 53 28.64 -19.06 -13.41
CA GLY A 53 29.80 -18.24 -13.77
C GLY A 53 31.01 -18.50 -12.86
N PHE A 54 30.79 -18.56 -11.55
CA PHE A 54 31.87 -18.81 -10.59
C PHE A 54 32.41 -20.24 -10.59
N LEU A 55 31.57 -21.22 -10.94
CA LEU A 55 31.99 -22.61 -11.07
C LEU A 55 33.07 -22.78 -12.16
N PHE A 56 33.03 -21.97 -13.21
CA PHE A 56 34.06 -21.96 -14.26
C PHE A 56 35.19 -20.97 -13.98
N ALA A 57 34.88 -19.80 -13.41
CA ALA A 57 35.88 -18.77 -13.12
C ALA A 57 36.89 -19.21 -12.05
N LEU A 58 36.43 -19.85 -10.96
CA LEU A 58 37.31 -20.18 -9.83
C LEU A 58 38.39 -21.23 -10.21
N PRO A 59 38.08 -22.35 -10.87
CA PRO A 59 39.11 -23.27 -11.36
C PRO A 59 40.02 -22.65 -12.41
N ALA A 60 39.47 -21.81 -13.31
CA ALA A 60 40.28 -21.12 -14.30
C ALA A 60 41.29 -20.16 -13.66
N TYR A 61 40.91 -19.48 -12.57
CA TYR A 61 41.82 -18.62 -11.82
C TYR A 61 42.91 -19.38 -11.08
N VAL A 62 42.56 -20.49 -10.42
CA VAL A 62 43.50 -21.21 -9.55
C VAL A 62 44.43 -22.11 -10.35
N LEU A 63 43.94 -22.69 -11.47
CA LEU A 63 44.68 -23.71 -12.22
C LEU A 63 45.25 -23.20 -13.54
N LEU A 64 44.46 -22.45 -14.33
CA LEU A 64 44.88 -22.03 -15.67
C LEU A 64 45.73 -20.75 -15.64
N LEU A 65 45.21 -19.67 -15.06
CA LEU A 65 45.87 -18.35 -15.16
C LEU A 65 47.33 -18.35 -14.64
N PRO A 66 47.69 -19.00 -13.51
CA PRO A 66 49.07 -19.01 -13.02
C PRO A 66 50.07 -19.68 -13.96
N GLN A 67 49.59 -20.52 -14.88
CA GLN A 67 50.41 -21.21 -15.88
C GLN A 67 50.59 -20.40 -17.17
N LEU A 68 49.77 -19.37 -17.41
CA LEU A 68 49.85 -18.54 -18.62
C LEU A 68 50.90 -17.46 -18.41
N THR A 69 52.08 -17.64 -19.00
CA THR A 69 53.20 -16.68 -18.90
C THR A 69 53.30 -15.77 -20.11
N HIS A 70 52.69 -16.15 -21.24
CA HIS A 70 52.76 -15.39 -22.48
C HIS A 70 51.46 -14.66 -22.82
N TRP A 71 51.58 -13.47 -23.42
CA TRP A 71 50.42 -12.65 -23.82
C TRP A 71 49.49 -13.36 -24.81
N LEU A 72 50.05 -14.21 -25.69
CA LEU A 72 49.29 -14.97 -26.67
C LEU A 72 48.41 -16.04 -26.01
N GLU A 73 48.91 -16.67 -24.95
CA GLU A 73 48.17 -17.67 -24.18
C GLU A 73 47.00 -17.03 -23.43
N LEU A 74 47.21 -15.83 -22.87
CA LEU A 74 46.15 -15.04 -22.25
C LEU A 74 45.08 -14.63 -23.28
N ALA A 75 45.49 -14.20 -24.46
CA ALA A 75 44.57 -13.84 -25.55
C ALA A 75 43.74 -15.05 -26.01
N ALA A 76 44.38 -16.20 -26.19
CA ALA A 76 43.71 -17.45 -26.54
C ALA A 76 42.74 -17.91 -25.43
N PHE A 77 43.11 -17.79 -24.16
CA PHE A 77 42.24 -18.07 -23.02
C PHE A 77 41.01 -17.16 -23.01
N LEU A 78 41.19 -15.84 -23.14
CA LEU A 78 40.10 -14.88 -23.13
C LEU A 78 39.14 -15.12 -24.31
N PHE A 79 39.69 -15.37 -25.50
CA PHE A 79 38.91 -15.69 -26.68
C PHE A 79 38.14 -17.00 -26.51
N GLY A 80 38.79 -18.06 -26.04
CA GLY A 80 38.17 -19.36 -25.79
C GLY A 80 37.06 -19.27 -24.75
N TYR A 81 37.29 -18.57 -23.64
CA TYR A 81 36.29 -18.37 -22.59
C TYR A 81 35.08 -17.59 -23.14
N ALA A 82 35.30 -16.48 -23.82
CA ALA A 82 34.21 -15.69 -24.41
C ALA A 82 33.46 -16.47 -25.49
N PHE A 83 34.18 -17.22 -26.33
CA PHE A 83 33.60 -18.07 -27.37
C PHE A 83 32.70 -19.15 -26.77
N ILE A 84 33.17 -19.89 -25.75
CA ILE A 84 32.34 -20.85 -25.01
C ILE A 84 31.11 -20.14 -24.42
N GLY A 85 31.32 -18.96 -23.83
CA GLY A 85 30.27 -18.14 -23.26
C GLY A 85 29.13 -17.80 -24.23
N PHE A 86 29.46 -17.39 -25.45
CA PHE A 86 28.48 -17.01 -26.47
C PHE A 86 27.97 -18.18 -27.31
N TYR A 87 28.80 -19.19 -27.54
CA TYR A 87 28.46 -20.35 -28.38
C TYR A 87 27.61 -21.38 -27.64
N VAL A 88 27.96 -21.68 -26.37
CA VAL A 88 27.27 -22.70 -25.57
C VAL A 88 26.05 -22.12 -24.86
N PHE A 89 26.15 -20.89 -24.31
CA PHE A 89 25.04 -20.29 -23.57
C PHE A 89 24.28 -19.29 -24.43
N GLN A 90 22.98 -19.54 -24.62
CA GLN A 90 22.09 -18.63 -25.35
C GLN A 90 21.34 -17.68 -24.41
N GLY A 91 21.11 -16.44 -24.87
CA GLY A 91 20.33 -15.44 -24.15
C GLY A 91 21.06 -14.83 -22.94
N PRO A 92 20.35 -14.49 -21.85
CA PRO A 92 20.91 -13.73 -20.73
C PRO A 92 21.98 -14.51 -19.92
N VAL A 93 22.05 -15.84 -20.07
CA VAL A 93 23.04 -16.68 -19.37
C VAL A 93 24.47 -16.36 -19.79
N SER A 94 24.70 -16.03 -21.07
CA SER A 94 26.03 -15.67 -21.58
C SER A 94 26.59 -14.42 -20.88
N ILE A 95 25.74 -13.41 -20.62
CA ILE A 95 26.14 -12.17 -19.95
C ILE A 95 26.65 -12.46 -18.52
N PHE A 96 25.95 -13.31 -17.77
CA PHE A 96 26.37 -13.69 -16.42
C PHE A 96 27.60 -14.59 -16.40
N PHE A 97 27.77 -15.44 -17.41
CA PHE A 97 28.99 -16.22 -17.59
C PHE A 97 30.21 -15.33 -17.87
N LEU A 98 30.06 -14.31 -18.73
CA LEU A 98 31.07 -13.28 -19.00
C LEU A 98 31.30 -12.36 -17.80
N LEU A 99 30.29 -12.11 -16.97
CA LEU A 99 30.49 -11.40 -15.70
C LEU A 99 31.47 -12.17 -14.80
N GLY A 100 31.41 -13.50 -14.81
CA GLY A 100 32.41 -14.35 -14.15
C GLY A 100 33.85 -14.09 -14.63
N LEU A 101 34.05 -13.92 -15.93
CA LEU A 101 35.35 -13.53 -16.52
C LEU A 101 35.81 -12.17 -15.98
N PHE A 102 34.90 -11.21 -15.88
CA PHE A 102 35.20 -9.88 -15.35
C PHE A 102 35.61 -9.94 -13.87
N THR A 103 35.01 -10.85 -13.08
CA THR A 103 35.39 -11.03 -11.67
C THR A 103 36.79 -11.59 -11.47
N LEU A 104 37.42 -12.16 -12.50
CA LEU A 104 38.82 -12.63 -12.45
C LEU A 104 39.82 -11.47 -12.36
N GLY A 105 39.42 -10.25 -12.72
CA GLY A 105 40.26 -9.06 -12.57
C GLY A 105 41.59 -9.17 -13.32
N ILE A 106 41.57 -9.70 -14.55
CA ILE A 106 42.78 -9.91 -15.37
C ILE A 106 43.48 -8.57 -15.61
N GLN A 107 44.72 -8.47 -15.13
CA GLN A 107 45.62 -7.33 -15.32
C GLN A 107 46.91 -7.79 -15.99
N ASN A 108 47.62 -6.86 -16.65
CA ASN A 108 48.86 -7.14 -17.38
C ASN A 108 49.96 -7.71 -16.45
N THR A 109 50.07 -7.15 -15.24
CA THR A 109 50.88 -7.72 -14.15
C THR A 109 49.93 -8.33 -13.11
N MET A 110 49.76 -9.66 -13.16
CA MET A 110 48.80 -10.34 -12.29
C MET A 110 49.46 -10.80 -10.98
N SER A 111 48.86 -10.45 -9.85
CA SER A 111 49.18 -11.03 -8.54
C SER A 111 48.06 -11.99 -8.14
N TYR A 112 48.41 -13.23 -7.82
CA TYR A 112 47.45 -14.29 -7.55
C TYR A 112 47.10 -14.34 -6.06
N HIS A 113 45.92 -13.82 -5.75
CA HIS A 113 45.38 -13.73 -4.40
C HIS A 113 44.01 -14.43 -4.39
N VAL A 114 44.03 -15.72 -4.03
CA VAL A 114 42.81 -16.57 -4.01
C VAL A 114 41.79 -16.02 -3.00
N ASP A 115 42.27 -15.42 -1.92
CA ASP A 115 41.48 -14.71 -0.93
C ASP A 115 40.68 -13.55 -1.53
N ALA A 116 41.27 -12.76 -2.43
CA ALA A 116 40.59 -11.63 -3.08
C ALA A 116 39.41 -12.08 -3.95
N ILE A 117 39.56 -13.21 -4.66
CA ILE A 117 38.48 -13.77 -5.48
C ILE A 117 37.41 -14.42 -4.63
N LEU A 118 37.78 -15.13 -3.57
CA LEU A 118 36.79 -15.74 -2.67
C LEU A 118 35.94 -14.65 -1.99
N LEU A 119 36.55 -13.54 -1.59
CA LEU A 119 35.84 -12.37 -1.06
C LEU A 119 34.92 -11.72 -2.11
N SER A 120 35.36 -11.65 -3.37
CA SER A 120 34.54 -11.13 -4.47
C SER A 120 33.33 -12.03 -4.73
N ILE A 121 33.50 -13.35 -4.73
CA ILE A 121 32.41 -14.33 -4.87
C ILE A 121 31.43 -14.21 -3.70
N LEU A 122 31.95 -14.14 -2.47
CA LEU A 122 31.14 -13.95 -1.27
C LEU A 122 30.32 -12.66 -1.32
N MET A 123 30.90 -11.56 -1.82
CA MET A 123 30.18 -10.29 -2.04
C MET A 123 28.97 -10.49 -2.95
N PHE A 124 29.14 -11.12 -4.12
CA PHE A 124 28.02 -11.33 -5.04
C PHE A 124 26.92 -12.23 -4.44
N TYR A 125 27.29 -13.24 -3.65
CA TYR A 125 26.32 -14.05 -2.92
C TYR A 125 25.57 -13.26 -1.85
N MET A 126 26.25 -12.38 -1.12
CA MET A 126 25.63 -11.46 -0.15
C MET A 126 24.66 -10.49 -0.85
N VAL A 127 25.01 -9.99 -2.05
CA VAL A 127 24.11 -9.16 -2.86
C VAL A 127 22.85 -9.97 -3.21
N CYS A 128 23.00 -11.19 -3.71
CA CYS A 128 21.86 -12.06 -4.03
C CYS A 128 20.99 -12.34 -2.80
N ALA A 129 21.59 -12.65 -1.65
CA ALA A 129 20.87 -12.89 -0.40
C ALA A 129 20.08 -11.65 0.03
N THR A 130 20.68 -10.46 -0.07
CA THR A 130 20.01 -9.20 0.27
C THR A 130 18.86 -8.89 -0.69
N LEU A 131 19.01 -9.18 -1.99
CA LEU A 131 17.94 -9.05 -2.97
C LEU A 131 16.79 -10.02 -2.69
N ILE A 132 17.09 -11.27 -2.31
CA ILE A 132 16.09 -12.25 -1.88
C ILE A 132 15.35 -11.70 -0.67
N VAL A 133 16.07 -11.33 0.39
CA VAL A 133 15.48 -10.76 1.62
C VAL A 133 14.60 -9.57 1.28
N ALA A 134 15.05 -8.63 0.47
CA ALA A 134 14.26 -7.45 0.12
C ALA A 134 13.08 -7.71 -0.84
N MET A 135 13.12 -8.81 -1.61
CA MET A 135 11.96 -9.26 -2.40
C MET A 135 10.85 -9.77 -1.48
N TYR A 136 11.22 -10.47 -0.40
CA TYR A 136 10.28 -11.01 0.60
C TYR A 136 9.94 -10.02 1.73
N PHE A 137 10.80 -9.03 1.97
CA PHE A 137 10.74 -8.06 3.06
C PHE A 137 10.76 -6.66 2.44
N PRO A 138 9.60 -5.98 2.24
CA PRO A 138 9.13 -5.15 3.35
C PRO A 138 7.63 -4.83 3.36
N PHE A 139 6.74 -5.63 2.77
CA PHE A 139 5.30 -5.56 3.07
C PHE A 139 4.69 -6.92 2.75
N SER A 140 4.15 -7.62 3.76
CA SER A 140 3.22 -8.74 3.54
C SER A 140 2.09 -8.21 2.65
N SER A 141 2.23 -8.43 1.34
CA SER A 141 1.35 -7.91 0.30
C SER A 141 0.11 -8.78 0.18
N ARG A 142 -0.35 -9.37 1.29
CA ARG A 142 -1.61 -10.11 1.32
C ARG A 142 -2.71 -9.09 1.00
N PRO A 143 -3.32 -9.17 -0.19
CA PRO A 143 -4.26 -8.15 -0.66
C PRO A 143 -5.42 -7.97 0.33
N ALA A 144 -5.83 -9.05 1.01
CA ALA A 144 -6.82 -9.03 2.08
C ALA A 144 -6.45 -8.10 3.24
N ARG A 145 -5.24 -8.22 3.81
CA ARG A 145 -4.78 -7.37 4.93
C ARG A 145 -4.62 -5.91 4.51
N VAL A 146 -4.16 -5.69 3.29
CA VAL A 146 -4.03 -4.34 2.73
C VAL A 146 -5.41 -3.71 2.57
N TYR A 147 -6.36 -4.41 1.97
CA TYR A 147 -7.74 -3.96 1.80
C TYR A 147 -8.42 -3.67 3.14
N GLU A 148 -8.29 -4.56 4.12
CA GLU A 148 -8.81 -4.35 5.47
C GLU A 148 -8.21 -3.08 6.11
N SER A 149 -6.90 -2.89 5.99
CA SER A 149 -6.23 -1.70 6.54
C SER A 149 -6.71 -0.40 5.89
N LEU A 150 -6.97 -0.42 4.57
CA LEU A 150 -7.49 0.71 3.80
C LEU A 150 -8.91 1.05 4.25
N ARG A 151 -9.78 0.05 4.36
CA ARG A 151 -11.16 0.19 4.89
C ARG A 151 -11.17 0.81 6.29
N ARG A 152 -10.38 0.26 7.22
CA ARG A 152 -10.26 0.79 8.60
C ARG A 152 -9.76 2.24 8.61
N ARG A 153 -8.91 2.65 7.64
CA ARG A 153 -8.43 4.02 7.50
C ARG A 153 -9.51 4.94 6.94
N PHE A 154 -10.29 4.48 5.97
CA PHE A 154 -11.42 5.21 5.39
C PHE A 154 -12.48 5.55 6.45
N PHE A 155 -13.00 4.57 7.18
CA PHE A 155 -14.02 4.85 8.21
C PHE A 155 -13.50 5.75 9.34
N ARG A 156 -12.23 5.60 9.75
CA ARG A 156 -11.58 6.52 10.71
C ARG A 156 -11.40 7.93 10.14
N LEU A 157 -11.25 8.09 8.84
CA LEU A 157 -11.21 9.39 8.18
C LEU A 157 -12.60 10.04 8.28
N CYS A 158 -13.65 9.32 7.90
CA CYS A 158 -15.05 9.78 7.98
C CYS A 158 -15.42 10.16 9.42
N ALA A 159 -15.15 9.29 10.41
CA ALA A 159 -15.42 9.56 11.81
C ALA A 159 -14.71 10.82 12.33
N ARG A 160 -13.42 10.99 12.00
CA ARG A 160 -12.65 12.19 12.38
C ARG A 160 -13.22 13.45 11.76
N TRP A 161 -13.66 13.37 10.52
CA TRP A 161 -14.25 14.50 9.82
C TRP A 161 -15.61 14.90 10.42
N LEU A 162 -16.51 13.94 10.66
CA LEU A 162 -17.80 14.17 11.33
C LEU A 162 -17.63 14.77 12.74
N LYS A 163 -16.67 14.27 13.55
CA LYS A 163 -16.38 14.84 14.87
C LYS A 163 -15.88 16.28 14.79
N ARG A 164 -15.20 16.63 13.70
CA ARG A 164 -14.60 17.95 13.52
C ARG A 164 -15.62 18.95 12.94
N SER A 165 -16.49 18.51 12.03
CA SER A 165 -17.61 19.32 11.52
C SER A 165 -18.69 19.59 12.58
N ALA A 166 -18.78 18.77 13.63
CA ALA A 166 -19.64 19.00 14.78
C ALA A 166 -19.20 20.17 15.69
N ARG A 167 -17.95 20.66 15.56
CA ARG A 167 -17.41 21.72 16.44
C ARG A 167 -17.59 23.10 15.79
N PRO A 168 -18.03 24.14 16.55
CA PRO A 168 -18.11 25.51 16.04
C PRO A 168 -16.73 26.02 15.65
N GLN A 169 -16.61 26.62 14.45
CA GLN A 169 -15.38 26.56 13.67
C GLN A 169 -14.59 27.89 13.68
N ARG A 170 -13.44 27.94 14.37
CA ARG A 170 -12.38 28.97 14.15
C ARG A 170 -11.29 28.55 13.15
N MET A 171 -11.19 27.26 12.78
CA MET A 171 -10.13 26.72 11.90
C MET A 171 -10.69 26.02 10.64
N ALA A 172 -11.56 26.72 9.92
CA ALA A 172 -12.52 26.15 8.98
C ALA A 172 -12.02 25.72 7.59
N SER A 173 -11.05 26.43 7.01
CA SER A 173 -10.88 26.41 5.55
C SER A 173 -9.95 25.31 5.00
N TRP A 174 -9.17 24.66 5.85
CA TRP A 174 -8.15 23.67 5.45
C TRP A 174 -8.62 22.21 5.64
N VAL A 175 -9.48 21.98 6.63
CA VAL A 175 -9.96 20.65 7.02
C VAL A 175 -10.81 19.96 5.92
N PRO A 176 -11.78 20.62 5.26
CA PRO A 176 -12.56 19.97 4.23
C PRO A 176 -11.71 19.58 3.01
N ARG A 177 -10.74 20.42 2.61
CA ARG A 177 -9.84 20.10 1.48
C ARG A 177 -9.00 18.84 1.71
N ASN A 178 -8.40 18.70 2.90
CA ASN A 178 -7.61 17.50 3.22
C ASN A 178 -8.47 16.23 3.31
N PHE A 179 -9.72 16.35 3.79
CA PHE A 179 -10.67 15.24 3.81
C PHE A 179 -11.07 14.81 2.38
N LEU A 180 -11.36 15.77 1.50
CA LEU A 180 -11.68 15.50 0.10
C LEU A 180 -10.50 14.80 -0.60
N LEU A 181 -9.30 15.36 -0.53
CA LEU A 181 -8.11 14.76 -1.16
C LEU A 181 -7.78 13.37 -0.58
N GLY A 182 -7.85 13.21 0.74
CA GLY A 182 -7.52 11.95 1.41
C GLY A 182 -8.55 10.84 1.19
N GLY A 183 -9.84 11.18 1.16
CA GLY A 183 -10.94 10.24 0.98
C GLY A 183 -10.98 9.64 -0.42
N ALA A 184 -10.88 10.47 -1.46
CA ALA A 184 -10.87 10.01 -2.85
C ALA A 184 -9.66 9.09 -3.14
N ALA A 185 -8.49 9.44 -2.62
CA ALA A 185 -7.29 8.63 -2.77
C ALA A 185 -7.36 7.28 -2.03
N LEU A 186 -8.10 7.19 -0.91
CA LEU A 186 -8.32 5.94 -0.19
C LEU A 186 -9.33 5.05 -0.92
N LEU A 187 -10.39 5.65 -1.46
CA LEU A 187 -11.44 4.95 -2.18
C LEU A 187 -10.93 4.35 -3.49
N GLY A 188 -10.21 5.12 -4.31
CA GLY A 188 -9.58 4.60 -5.53
C GLY A 188 -8.54 3.50 -5.24
N LYS A 189 -7.91 3.53 -4.06
CA LYS A 189 -7.06 2.40 -3.60
C LYS A 189 -7.92 1.19 -3.24
N MET A 190 -9.03 1.36 -2.51
CA MET A 190 -9.93 0.25 -2.18
C MET A 190 -10.50 -0.42 -3.44
N GLU A 191 -10.86 0.36 -4.46
CA GLU A 191 -11.33 -0.14 -5.75
C GLU A 191 -10.24 -0.91 -6.50
N ALA A 192 -9.02 -0.39 -6.56
CA ALA A 192 -7.89 -1.06 -7.23
C ALA A 192 -7.44 -2.35 -6.52
N TRP A 193 -7.59 -2.42 -5.19
CA TRP A 193 -7.21 -3.59 -4.39
C TRP A 193 -8.35 -4.62 -4.23
N GLY A 194 -9.61 -4.21 -4.39
CA GLY A 194 -10.79 -5.07 -4.30
C GLY A 194 -10.75 -6.33 -5.17
N PRO A 195 -10.48 -6.26 -6.49
CA PRO A 195 -10.45 -7.42 -7.37
C PRO A 195 -9.20 -8.30 -7.17
N ARG A 196 -8.20 -7.82 -6.43
CA ARG A 196 -6.95 -8.54 -6.15
C ARG A 196 -7.02 -9.39 -4.89
N VAL A 197 -8.10 -9.30 -4.10
CA VAL A 197 -8.28 -10.14 -2.92
C VAL A 197 -8.65 -11.56 -3.40
N ASP A 198 -7.86 -12.57 -3.01
CA ASP A 198 -7.97 -13.94 -3.52
C ASP A 198 -9.40 -14.48 -3.47
N ALA A 199 -9.96 -14.81 -4.64
CA ALA A 199 -11.29 -15.42 -4.78
C ALA A 199 -11.40 -16.78 -4.07
N THR A 200 -10.28 -17.47 -3.82
CA THR A 200 -10.23 -18.74 -3.10
C THR A 200 -10.42 -18.60 -1.59
N ALA A 201 -10.25 -17.39 -1.03
CA ALA A 201 -10.52 -17.10 0.38
C ALA A 201 -11.99 -16.70 0.63
N PHE A 202 -12.74 -16.40 -0.43
CA PHE A 202 -14.16 -16.12 -0.38
C PHE A 202 -14.96 -17.33 -0.86
N ALA A 203 -16.17 -17.52 -0.36
CA ALA A 203 -17.17 -18.28 -1.11
C ALA A 203 -17.44 -17.57 -2.46
N ASP A 204 -17.99 -18.27 -3.47
CA ASP A 204 -18.15 -17.82 -4.88
C ASP A 204 -18.72 -16.38 -5.10
N ASP A 205 -19.28 -15.73 -4.08
CA ASP A 205 -19.83 -14.37 -4.12
C ASP A 205 -18.95 -13.24 -3.53
N GLY A 206 -17.78 -13.52 -2.96
CA GLY A 206 -17.02 -12.50 -2.20
C GLY A 206 -16.50 -11.31 -3.00
N ALA A 207 -16.13 -11.50 -4.27
CA ALA A 207 -15.74 -10.38 -5.14
C ALA A 207 -16.91 -9.40 -5.38
N ARG A 208 -18.14 -9.92 -5.49
CA ARG A 208 -19.34 -9.08 -5.62
C ARG A 208 -19.66 -8.37 -4.30
N GLN A 209 -19.49 -9.03 -3.16
CA GLN A 209 -19.69 -8.41 -1.84
C GLN A 209 -18.69 -7.28 -1.57
N VAL A 210 -17.43 -7.45 -1.95
CA VAL A 210 -16.39 -6.40 -1.85
C VAL A 210 -16.71 -5.23 -2.78
N ALA A 211 -17.19 -5.48 -3.99
CA ALA A 211 -17.63 -4.44 -4.91
C ALA A 211 -18.85 -3.66 -4.36
N ALA A 212 -19.85 -4.36 -3.81
CA ALA A 212 -21.02 -3.75 -3.18
C ALA A 212 -20.62 -2.88 -1.97
N LEU A 213 -19.66 -3.33 -1.16
CA LEU A 213 -19.14 -2.51 -0.05
C LEU A 213 -18.45 -1.24 -0.56
N ASN A 214 -17.66 -1.33 -1.63
CA ASN A 214 -17.01 -0.17 -2.22
C ASN A 214 -18.04 0.84 -2.75
N SER A 215 -19.10 0.39 -3.43
CA SER A 215 -20.16 1.28 -3.90
C SER A 215 -20.94 1.97 -2.77
N CYS A 216 -21.19 1.27 -1.65
CA CYS A 216 -21.77 1.89 -0.47
C CYS A 216 -20.83 2.95 0.15
N CYS A 217 -19.52 2.66 0.19
CA CYS A 217 -18.52 3.62 0.65
C CYS A 217 -18.41 4.85 -0.25
N GLU A 218 -18.57 4.68 -1.58
CA GLU A 218 -18.66 5.78 -2.55
C GLU A 218 -19.85 6.69 -2.29
N LEU A 219 -21.04 6.11 -2.10
CA LEU A 219 -22.25 6.86 -1.80
C LEU A 219 -22.10 7.67 -0.50
N LEU A 220 -21.60 7.02 0.56
CA LEU A 220 -21.31 7.69 1.83
C LEU A 220 -20.31 8.84 1.63
N TYR A 221 -19.22 8.58 0.91
CA TYR A 221 -18.21 9.59 0.67
C TYR A 221 -18.77 10.79 -0.09
N ALA A 222 -19.56 10.57 -1.15
CA ALA A 222 -20.22 11.63 -1.92
C ALA A 222 -21.11 12.53 -1.05
N GLN A 223 -21.91 11.94 -0.15
CA GLN A 223 -22.73 12.71 0.79
C GLN A 223 -21.89 13.53 1.78
N LEU A 224 -20.78 12.97 2.27
CA LEU A 224 -19.83 13.70 3.12
C LEU A 224 -19.13 14.83 2.33
N GLN A 225 -18.88 14.66 1.04
CA GLN A 225 -18.37 15.74 0.19
C GLN A 225 -19.37 16.90 0.09
N VAL A 226 -20.65 16.61 -0.15
CA VAL A 226 -21.71 17.64 -0.20
C VAL A 226 -21.77 18.41 1.12
N LEU A 227 -21.73 17.70 2.24
CA LEU A 227 -21.69 18.31 3.56
C LEU A 227 -20.41 19.13 3.78
N ALA A 228 -19.26 18.73 3.22
CA ALA A 228 -18.00 19.47 3.30
C ALA A 228 -18.00 20.77 2.49
N VAL A 229 -18.60 20.77 1.30
CA VAL A 229 -18.74 21.96 0.45
C VAL A 229 -19.70 22.97 1.09
N ARG A 230 -20.84 22.49 1.61
CA ARG A 230 -21.87 23.33 2.25
C ARG A 230 -21.61 23.67 3.72
N CYS A 231 -20.44 23.30 4.27
CA CYS A 231 -20.10 23.56 5.67
C CYS A 231 -20.13 25.05 6.05
N ARG A 232 -19.85 25.96 5.10
CA ARG A 232 -19.90 27.42 5.34
C ARG A 232 -21.34 27.93 5.39
N GLU A 233 -22.16 27.57 4.41
CA GLU A 233 -23.59 27.91 4.39
C GLU A 233 -24.29 27.41 5.68
N PHE A 234 -23.94 26.19 6.13
CA PHE A 234 -24.47 25.61 7.36
C PHE A 234 -23.84 26.13 8.66
N SER A 235 -22.81 26.97 8.61
CA SER A 235 -22.25 27.61 9.82
C SER A 235 -22.89 28.94 10.13
N ASP A 236 -23.50 29.57 9.13
CA ASP A 236 -24.08 30.92 9.24
C ASP A 236 -25.52 30.86 9.75
N ASN A 237 -26.12 29.67 9.82
CA ASN A 237 -27.49 29.42 10.25
C ASN A 237 -27.57 28.97 11.72
N ASP A 238 -28.24 29.76 12.55
CA ASP A 238 -28.34 29.56 14.00
C ASP A 238 -29.09 28.26 14.39
N LEU A 239 -30.13 27.87 13.64
CA LEU A 239 -30.88 26.62 13.88
C LEU A 239 -29.97 25.40 13.73
N ILE A 240 -29.09 25.40 12.72
CA ILE A 240 -28.13 24.32 12.49
C ILE A 240 -27.10 24.28 13.62
N THR A 241 -26.66 25.43 14.14
CA THR A 241 -25.72 25.45 15.28
C THR A 241 -26.37 24.92 16.56
N ALA A 242 -27.65 25.22 16.79
CA ALA A 242 -28.42 24.69 17.91
C ALA A 242 -28.61 23.17 17.80
N ALA A 243 -28.94 22.67 16.61
CA ALA A 243 -29.07 21.24 16.33
C ALA A 243 -27.74 20.47 16.52
N LYS A 244 -26.61 21.04 16.06
CA LYS A 244 -25.26 20.45 16.27
C LYS A 244 -24.93 20.33 17.76
N ARG A 245 -25.33 21.29 18.60
CA ARG A 245 -25.10 21.26 20.06
C ARG A 245 -25.89 20.15 20.76
N ARG A 246 -27.10 19.82 20.29
CA ARG A 246 -27.96 18.75 20.85
C ARG A 246 -27.52 17.32 20.53
N GLY A 247 -26.49 17.12 19.69
CA GLY A 247 -25.67 15.89 19.71
C GLY A 247 -25.88 14.86 18.61
N GLY A 248 -26.74 15.09 17.61
CA GLY A 248 -26.98 14.13 16.51
C GLY A 248 -25.71 13.69 15.76
N VAL A 249 -24.76 14.61 15.56
CA VAL A 249 -23.50 14.34 14.85
C VAL A 249 -22.56 13.41 15.65
N LYS A 250 -22.69 13.35 16.98
CA LYS A 250 -21.88 12.46 17.83
C LYS A 250 -22.26 10.99 17.62
N THR A 251 -23.55 10.71 17.39
CA THR A 251 -24.07 9.35 17.14
C THR A 251 -23.56 8.80 15.81
N ILE A 252 -23.63 9.61 14.74
CA ILE A 252 -23.16 9.22 13.40
C ILE A 252 -21.64 9.00 13.41
N ALA A 253 -20.88 9.86 14.09
CA ALA A 253 -19.44 9.69 14.24
C ALA A 253 -19.05 8.42 15.03
N HIS A 254 -19.84 8.06 16.05
CA HIS A 254 -19.62 6.84 16.82
C HIS A 254 -19.87 5.58 15.99
N LEU A 255 -20.89 5.60 15.12
CA LEU A 255 -21.18 4.50 14.18
C LEU A 255 -20.04 4.30 13.16
N CYS A 256 -19.47 5.39 12.62
CA CYS A 256 -18.28 5.29 11.77
C CYS A 256 -17.09 4.65 12.51
N ASP A 257 -16.88 4.98 13.79
CA ASP A 257 -15.82 4.40 14.61
C ASP A 257 -16.07 2.93 14.96
N SER A 258 -17.33 2.50 15.17
CA SER A 258 -17.66 1.09 15.41
C SER A 258 -17.47 0.24 14.15
N LEU A 259 -17.84 0.76 12.98
CA LEU A 259 -17.59 0.12 11.68
C LEU A 259 -16.09 -0.04 11.38
N ALA A 260 -15.29 0.96 11.79
CA ALA A 260 -13.84 0.89 11.67
C ALA A 260 -13.19 -0.21 12.54
N ARG A 261 -13.86 -0.66 13.61
CA ARG A 261 -13.33 -1.67 14.55
C ARG A 261 -13.86 -3.09 14.31
N CYS A 262 -14.77 -3.29 13.35
CA CYS A 262 -15.53 -4.54 13.21
C CYS A 262 -16.22 -4.97 14.50
N GLY A 263 -16.67 -4.01 15.33
CA GLY A 263 -17.47 -4.34 16.49
C GLY A 263 -18.83 -4.88 16.04
N PRO A 264 -19.48 -5.79 16.80
CA PRO A 264 -20.89 -6.08 16.57
C PRO A 264 -21.62 -4.75 16.58
N VAL A 265 -22.39 -4.51 15.52
CA VAL A 265 -23.30 -3.37 15.43
C VAL A 265 -24.41 -3.67 16.44
N ALA A 266 -24.11 -3.43 17.72
CA ALA A 266 -25.05 -3.64 18.81
C ALA A 266 -26.27 -2.76 18.53
N SER A 267 -27.35 -3.42 18.11
CA SER A 267 -28.69 -2.87 17.88
C SER A 267 -28.69 -1.54 17.13
N VAL A 268 -28.60 -1.59 15.79
CA VAL A 268 -29.19 -0.52 14.98
C VAL A 268 -30.70 -0.60 15.19
N PRO A 269 -31.36 0.39 15.81
CA PRO A 269 -32.80 0.46 15.80
C PRO A 269 -33.22 0.70 14.35
N GLU A 270 -34.21 -0.06 13.89
CA GLU A 270 -34.79 -0.03 12.55
C GLU A 270 -34.97 1.42 12.07
N GLY A 271 -34.27 1.77 11.00
CA GLY A 271 -34.03 3.15 10.56
C GLY A 271 -35.25 3.92 10.08
N GLN A 272 -36.43 3.31 9.97
CA GLN A 272 -37.65 3.98 9.51
C GLN A 272 -38.42 4.68 10.64
N GLY A 273 -38.47 4.09 11.85
CA GLY A 273 -39.19 4.70 12.98
C GLY A 273 -38.55 5.97 13.53
N ARG A 274 -37.30 6.27 13.15
CA ARG A 274 -36.57 7.46 13.61
C ARG A 274 -36.79 8.70 12.74
N PHE A 275 -37.28 8.55 11.51
CA PHE A 275 -37.56 9.70 10.63
C PHE A 275 -38.82 10.44 11.06
N THR A 276 -39.89 9.70 11.35
CA THR A 276 -41.11 10.25 11.95
C THR A 276 -40.82 10.92 13.29
N ASP A 277 -39.96 10.29 14.10
CA ASP A 277 -39.48 10.82 15.38
C ASP A 277 -38.63 12.10 15.23
N ILE A 278 -37.94 12.26 14.09
CA ILE A 278 -37.11 13.44 13.80
C ILE A 278 -37.97 14.59 13.29
N GLU A 279 -38.99 14.32 12.48
CA GLU A 279 -40.00 15.31 12.06
C GLU A 279 -40.84 15.78 13.25
N GLU A 280 -41.33 14.87 14.08
CA GLU A 280 -42.09 15.19 15.29
C GLU A 280 -41.24 15.98 16.31
N ARG A 281 -39.96 15.64 16.45
CA ARG A 281 -38.98 16.46 17.21
C ARG A 281 -38.62 17.78 16.54
N LEU A 282 -38.78 17.88 15.22
CA LEU A 282 -38.57 19.11 14.47
C LEU A 282 -39.69 20.08 14.79
N ASP A 283 -40.93 19.61 14.72
CA ASP A 283 -42.13 20.38 15.07
C ASP A 283 -42.06 20.83 16.54
N GLU A 284 -41.59 19.97 17.44
CA GLU A 284 -41.34 20.31 18.84
C GLU A 284 -40.21 21.35 19.03
N LEU A 285 -39.21 21.37 18.13
CA LEU A 285 -38.07 22.30 18.14
C LEU A 285 -38.40 23.66 17.52
N LEU A 286 -39.21 23.65 16.48
CA LEU A 286 -39.63 24.81 15.70
C LEU A 286 -40.78 25.54 16.41
N GLY A 287 -41.65 24.80 17.13
CA GLY A 287 -42.87 25.32 17.77
C GLY A 287 -43.91 25.75 16.73
N ASP A 288 -45.13 26.07 17.16
CA ASP A 288 -46.24 26.35 16.23
C ASP A 288 -46.05 27.65 15.40
N ASP A 289 -45.23 28.60 15.86
CA ASP A 289 -45.04 29.94 15.25
C ASP A 289 -43.75 30.07 14.40
N TYR A 290 -43.18 28.96 13.92
CA TYR A 290 -41.87 28.96 13.27
C TYR A 290 -41.82 29.71 11.93
N LEU A 291 -42.95 29.78 11.21
CA LEU A 291 -43.07 30.46 9.91
C LEU A 291 -42.94 31.99 10.01
N ASP A 292 -43.29 32.56 11.17
CA ASP A 292 -43.22 34.01 11.41
C ASP A 292 -41.88 34.42 12.07
N ARG A 293 -41.16 33.45 12.66
CA ARG A 293 -39.96 33.70 13.47
C ARG A 293 -38.65 33.57 12.69
N TYR A 294 -38.62 32.78 11.63
CA TYR A 294 -37.40 32.47 10.88
C TYR A 294 -37.55 32.83 9.40
N ASP A 295 -36.44 33.29 8.80
CA ASP A 295 -36.40 33.55 7.36
C ASP A 295 -36.66 32.23 6.60
N PRO A 296 -37.57 32.21 5.60
CA PRO A 296 -37.75 31.08 4.69
C PRO A 296 -36.44 30.49 4.15
N HIS A 297 -35.41 31.32 3.95
CA HIS A 297 -34.09 30.84 3.50
C HIS A 297 -33.35 30.01 4.57
N GLU A 298 -33.39 30.43 5.83
CA GLU A 298 -32.77 29.71 6.95
C GLU A 298 -33.48 28.38 7.21
N LEU A 299 -34.81 28.37 7.09
CA LEU A 299 -35.62 27.17 7.22
C LEU A 299 -35.29 26.16 6.11
N ALA A 300 -35.19 26.62 4.86
CA ALA A 300 -34.83 25.77 3.72
C ALA A 300 -33.43 25.15 3.89
N GLN A 301 -32.44 25.93 4.34
CA GLN A 301 -31.10 25.42 4.64
C GLN A 301 -31.10 24.37 5.76
N PHE A 302 -31.95 24.55 6.78
CA PHE A 302 -32.10 23.61 7.88
C PHE A 302 -32.69 22.27 7.41
N TYR A 303 -33.74 22.27 6.58
CA TYR A 303 -34.28 21.04 5.97
C TYR A 303 -33.26 20.32 5.07
N VAL A 304 -32.51 21.08 4.28
CA VAL A 304 -31.42 20.52 3.46
C VAL A 304 -30.35 19.86 4.33
N TYR A 305 -29.98 20.48 5.46
CA TYR A 305 -29.04 19.91 6.41
C TYR A 305 -29.58 18.62 7.05
N LEU A 306 -30.85 18.61 7.46
CA LEU A 306 -31.51 17.46 8.06
C LEU A 306 -31.54 16.26 7.11
N ASN A 307 -32.01 16.48 5.87
CA ASN A 307 -32.05 15.45 4.83
C ASN A 307 -30.64 14.89 4.55
N LEU A 308 -29.62 15.76 4.56
CA LEU A 308 -28.23 15.32 4.37
C LEU A 308 -27.72 14.46 5.53
N GLN A 309 -28.04 14.79 6.79
CA GLN A 309 -27.70 13.95 7.94
C GLN A 309 -28.40 12.59 7.89
N ALA A 310 -29.67 12.58 7.50
CA ALA A 310 -30.47 11.39 7.29
C ALA A 310 -29.87 10.49 6.19
N SER A 311 -29.53 11.08 5.05
CA SER A 311 -28.91 10.37 3.93
C SER A 311 -27.58 9.73 4.31
N ILE A 312 -26.74 10.44 5.08
CA ILE A 312 -25.48 9.93 5.64
C ILE A 312 -25.72 8.76 6.60
N TYR A 313 -26.75 8.86 7.43
CA TYR A 313 -27.11 7.78 8.35
C TYR A 313 -27.52 6.51 7.59
N LEU A 314 -28.39 6.63 6.58
CA LEU A 314 -28.80 5.51 5.73
C LEU A 314 -27.62 4.87 5.01
N ALA A 315 -26.75 5.68 4.38
CA ALA A 315 -25.56 5.15 3.70
C ALA A 315 -24.60 4.41 4.66
N LEU A 316 -24.53 4.81 5.92
CA LEU A 316 -23.77 4.09 6.95
C LEU A 316 -24.40 2.76 7.32
N LEU A 317 -25.73 2.67 7.34
CA LEU A 317 -26.43 1.41 7.55
C LEU A 317 -26.20 0.44 6.38
N ASP A 318 -26.25 0.94 5.14
CA ASP A 318 -25.95 0.13 3.96
C ASP A 318 -24.49 -0.38 3.99
N CYS A 319 -23.54 0.48 4.38
CA CYS A 319 -22.15 0.07 4.62
C CYS A 319 -22.03 -1.00 5.71
N ALA A 320 -22.82 -0.89 6.79
CA ALA A 320 -22.83 -1.86 7.88
C ALA A 320 -23.35 -3.23 7.42
N ALA A 321 -24.46 -3.24 6.68
CA ALA A 321 -25.05 -4.45 6.10
C ALA A 321 -24.09 -5.13 5.11
N ALA A 322 -23.49 -4.35 4.19
CA ALA A 322 -22.50 -4.86 3.24
C ALA A 322 -21.24 -5.42 3.94
N GLN A 323 -20.84 -4.82 5.07
CA GLN A 323 -19.72 -5.32 5.86
C GLN A 323 -20.05 -6.63 6.60
N GLN A 324 -21.28 -6.81 7.09
CA GLN A 324 -21.71 -8.05 7.75
C GLN A 324 -21.87 -9.23 6.78
N ALA A 325 -22.21 -8.95 5.52
CA ALA A 325 -22.31 -9.97 4.48
C ALA A 325 -20.96 -10.64 4.16
N ILE A 326 -19.83 -9.99 4.50
CA ILE A 326 -18.47 -10.49 4.25
C ILE A 326 -17.96 -11.26 5.47
N ASP A 327 -17.55 -12.51 5.27
CA ASP A 327 -16.87 -13.31 6.30
C ASP A 327 -15.40 -12.87 6.46
N TRP A 328 -15.18 -11.92 7.37
CA TRP A 328 -13.84 -11.42 7.69
C TRP A 328 -13.00 -12.42 8.49
N GLN A 329 -13.59 -13.42 9.15
CA GLN A 329 -12.84 -14.41 9.94
C GLN A 329 -12.09 -15.38 9.01
N ARG A 330 -12.72 -15.83 7.92
CA ARG A 330 -12.04 -16.61 6.87
C ARG A 330 -10.88 -15.88 6.18
N MET A 331 -10.93 -14.54 6.11
CA MET A 331 -9.79 -13.73 5.61
C MET A 331 -8.59 -13.71 6.58
N GLY A 332 -8.83 -13.93 7.88
CA GLY A 332 -7.79 -13.90 8.91
C GLY A 332 -7.10 -15.25 9.11
N GLU A 333 -7.83 -16.37 8.94
CA GLU A 333 -7.41 -17.70 9.40
C GLU A 333 -6.81 -18.64 8.34
N THR A 334 -6.80 -18.28 7.05
CA THR A 334 -6.24 -19.16 6.02
C THR A 334 -4.71 -19.06 5.90
N ARG A 335 -4.07 -19.81 6.81
CA ARG A 335 -2.73 -20.41 6.80
C ARG A 335 -1.48 -19.48 6.72
N PHE A 336 -0.44 -20.04 7.34
CA PHE A 336 0.96 -19.62 7.37
C PHE A 336 1.43 -19.00 6.07
#